data_AF-A0A8S4DFM5-F1
#
_entry.id   AF-A0A8S4DFM5-F1
#
_cell.length_a   1.000
_cell.length_b   1.000
_cell.length_c   1.000
_cell.angle_alpha   90.00
_cell.angle_beta   90.00
_cell.angle_gamma   90.00
#
_symmetry.space_group_name_H-M   'P 1'
#
loop_
_entity.id
_entity.type
_entity.pdbx_description
1 polymer ?
#
loop_
_entity_poly.entity_id
_entity_poly.type
_entity_poly.pdbx_seq_one_letter_code
_entity_poly.pdbx_strand_id
1 'polypeptide(L)' 'MGFEFPQRVCAGCYDTLRNEPRESLASFHDMKHAVASLFVDEATGRMCTAGKDRVIKLWDISVLVAPAPKPTTSGQ' A
#
# COMPACT_ATOMS: atom_id res chain seq x y z
N MET A 1 -1.18 -19.34 -24.28
CA MET A 1 -0.82 -17.89 -24.29
C MET A 1 0.20 -17.70 -23.18
N GLY A 2 1.48 -17.58 -23.53
CA GLY A 2 2.59 -17.71 -22.57
C GLY A 2 3.91 -17.19 -23.12
N PHE A 3 3.90 -15.92 -23.55
CA PHE A 3 5.12 -15.17 -23.87
C PHE A 3 5.05 -13.84 -23.11
N GLU A 4 5.15 -13.91 -21.78
CA GLU A 4 5.59 -12.74 -21.03
C GLU A 4 7.11 -12.85 -20.90
N PHE A 5 7.84 -11.86 -21.41
CA PHE A 5 9.25 -11.70 -21.08
C PHE A 5 9.38 -11.60 -19.54
N PRO A 6 10.53 -11.98 -18.93
CA PRO A 6 10.71 -11.97 -17.48
C PRO A 6 10.48 -10.61 -16.79
N GLN A 7 10.31 -9.54 -17.57
CA GLN A 7 10.02 -8.21 -17.09
C GLN A 7 8.50 -8.00 -16.93
N ARG A 8 8.04 -8.05 -15.67
CA ARG A 8 6.68 -7.62 -15.25
C ARG A 8 6.49 -6.09 -15.30
N VAL A 9 7.52 -5.36 -15.73
CA VAL A 9 7.57 -3.89 -15.80
C VAL A 9 8.33 -3.46 -17.06
N CYS A 10 8.03 -2.29 -17.62
CA CYS A 10 8.72 -1.79 -18.80
C CYS A 10 10.22 -1.52 -18.53
N ALA A 11 11.02 -1.33 -19.59
CA ALA A 11 12.48 -1.09 -19.47
C ALA A 11 12.83 0.10 -18.57
N GLY A 12 12.13 1.24 -18.73
CA GLY A 12 12.37 2.41 -17.89
C GLY A 12 12.08 2.15 -16.41
N CYS A 13 10.95 1.50 -16.10
CA CYS A 13 10.63 1.13 -14.71
C CYS A 13 11.61 0.11 -14.13
N TYR A 14 12.14 -0.80 -14.96
CA TYR A 14 13.13 -1.77 -14.50
C TYR A 14 14.43 -1.09 -14.08
N ASP A 15 14.96 -0.16 -14.88
CA ASP A 15 16.19 0.55 -14.54
C ASP A 15 16.06 1.34 -13.23
N THR A 16 14.88 1.90 -12.95
CA THR A 16 14.61 2.59 -11.68
C THR A 16 14.40 1.64 -10.50
N LEU A 17 13.75 0.49 -10.70
CA LEU A 17 13.31 -0.40 -9.61
C LEU A 17 14.24 -1.60 -9.38
N ARG A 18 15.30 -1.79 -10.19
CA ARG A 18 16.15 -2.98 -10.11
C ARG A 18 16.96 -3.08 -8.80
N ASN A 19 17.31 -1.93 -8.23
CA ASN A 19 18.14 -1.83 -7.04
C ASN A 19 17.34 -1.49 -5.77
N GLU A 20 16.04 -1.22 -5.91
CA GLU A 20 15.17 -0.91 -4.78
C GLU A 20 14.79 -2.18 -4.01
N PRO A 21 14.77 -2.14 -2.66
CA PRO A 21 14.35 -3.28 -1.85
C PRO A 21 12.89 -3.62 -2.14
N ARG A 22 12.64 -4.87 -2.53
CA ARG A 22 11.28 -5.38 -2.83
C ARG A 22 10.66 -6.08 -1.62
N GLU A 23 10.82 -5.48 -0.46
CA GLU A 23 10.19 -5.99 0.75
C GLU A 23 8.70 -5.69 0.70
N SER A 24 7.89 -6.70 1.03
CA SER A 24 6.45 -6.53 1.09
C SER A 24 6.10 -5.59 2.25
N LEU A 25 5.46 -4.47 1.93
CA LEU A 25 4.90 -3.55 2.92
C LEU A 25 3.53 -4.01 3.46
N ALA A 26 3.06 -5.19 3.02
CA ALA A 26 1.74 -5.69 3.40
C ALA A 26 1.70 -6.13 4.87
N SER A 27 0.79 -5.55 5.65
CA SER A 27 0.33 -6.08 6.92
C SER A 27 -0.94 -6.91 6.72
N PHE A 28 -0.98 -8.11 7.31
CA PHE A 28 -2.14 -8.98 7.21
C PHE A 28 -3.12 -8.68 8.34
N HIS A 29 -4.37 -8.45 7.97
CA HIS A 29 -5.49 -8.29 8.90
C HIS A 29 -6.47 -9.42 8.65
N ASP A 30 -7.04 -10.03 9.70
CA ASP A 30 -8.02 -11.13 9.57
C ASP A 30 -9.36 -10.61 9.04
N MET A 31 -9.39 -10.42 7.73
CA MET A 31 -10.53 -9.89 7.02
C MET A 31 -11.32 -11.05 6.43
N LYS A 32 -12.43 -11.40 7.10
CA LYS A 32 -13.36 -12.46 6.68
C LYS A 32 -14.21 -12.10 5.45
N HIS A 33 -13.77 -11.13 4.66
CA HIS A 33 -14.49 -10.63 3.48
C HIS A 33 -13.48 -10.29 2.37
N ALA A 34 -13.83 -10.61 1.13
CA ALA A 34 -13.02 -10.30 -0.04
C ALA A 34 -13.21 -8.82 -0.44
N VAL A 35 -12.11 -8.07 -0.47
CA VAL A 35 -12.10 -6.67 -0.91
C VAL A 35 -12.19 -6.63 -2.44
N ALA A 36 -13.23 -5.99 -2.97
CA ALA A 36 -13.43 -5.76 -4.40
C ALA A 36 -13.04 -4.34 -4.83
N SER A 37 -13.08 -3.38 -3.90
CA SER A 37 -12.70 -1.99 -4.12
C SER A 37 -12.21 -1.36 -2.82
N LEU A 38 -11.30 -0.39 -2.95
CA LEU A 38 -10.68 0.34 -1.86
C LEU A 38 -10.50 1.80 -2.26
N PHE A 39 -10.69 2.70 -1.31
CA PHE A 39 -10.42 4.14 -1.46
C PHE A 39 -9.72 4.67 -0.21
N VAL A 40 -8.71 5.52 -0.41
CA VAL A 40 -7.92 6.14 0.64
C VAL A 40 -8.12 7.65 0.58
N ASP A 41 -8.49 8.24 1.70
CA ASP A 41 -8.47 9.68 1.93
C ASP A 41 -7.29 10.00 2.83
N GLU A 42 -6.16 10.34 2.20
CA GLU A 42 -4.93 10.71 2.91
C GLU A 42 -5.10 11.96 3.76
N ALA A 43 -5.94 12.91 3.33
CA ALA A 43 -6.14 14.17 4.05
C ALA A 43 -6.80 13.96 5.41
N THR A 44 -7.64 12.93 5.54
CA THR A 44 -8.30 12.58 6.80
C THR A 44 -7.71 11.35 7.50
N GLY A 45 -6.71 10.71 6.89
CA GLY A 45 -6.12 9.48 7.40
C GLY A 45 -7.13 8.33 7.47
N ARG A 46 -8.09 8.28 6.55
CA ARG A 46 -9.15 7.27 6.50
C ARG A 46 -9.06 6.44 5.24
N MET A 47 -9.47 5.19 5.34
CA MET A 47 -9.61 4.30 4.21
C MET A 47 -10.96 3.60 4.29
N CYS A 48 -11.56 3.30 3.15
CA CYS A 48 -12.72 2.43 3.08
C CYS A 48 -12.48 1.24 2.14
N THR A 49 -13.06 0.10 2.49
CA THR A 49 -13.07 -1.10 1.66
C THR A 49 -14.49 -1.56 1.42
N ALA A 50 -14.78 -2.02 0.21
CA ALA A 50 -16.07 -2.55 -0.19
C ALA A 50 -15.93 -3.91 -0.88
N GLY A 51 -16.93 -4.76 -0.73
CA GLY A 51 -16.96 -6.11 -1.27
C GLY A 51 -18.37 -6.56 -1.62
N LYS A 52 -18.50 -7.83 -2.00
CA LYS A 52 -19.78 -8.40 -2.47
C LYS A 52 -20.75 -8.75 -1.34
N ASP A 53 -20.29 -8.68 -0.09
CA ASP A 53 -21.08 -8.93 1.12
C ASP A 53 -21.97 -7.75 1.53
N ARG A 54 -22.02 -6.68 0.71
CA ARG A 54 -22.80 -5.45 0.93
C ARG A 54 -22.39 -4.69 2.19
N VAL A 55 -21.18 -4.92 2.67
CA VAL A 55 -20.59 -4.20 3.80
C VAL A 55 -19.50 -3.27 3.28
N ILE A 56 -19.52 -2.02 3.76
CA ILE A 56 -18.42 -1.07 3.60
C ILE A 56 -17.74 -0.95 4.95
N LYS A 57 -16.44 -1.21 5.01
CA LYS A 57 -15.64 -1.02 6.22
C LYS A 57 -14.90 0.31 6.14
N LEU A 58 -14.82 1.00 7.27
CA LEU A 58 -14.03 2.21 7.47
C LEU A 58 -12.85 1.89 8.38
N TRP A 59 -11.68 2.40 8.01
CA TRP A 59 -10.41 2.15 8.67
C TRP A 59 -9.78 3.49 9.06
N ASP A 60 -9.26 3.56 10.28
CA ASP A 60 -8.33 4.61 10.67
C ASP A 60 -6.92 4.16 10.27
N ILE A 61 -6.32 4.90 9.35
CA ILE A 61 -4.97 4.67 8.85
C ILE A 61 -4.07 5.88 9.08
N SER A 62 -4.45 6.78 10.00
CA SER A 62 -3.70 8.01 10.30
C SER A 62 -2.23 7.74 10.62
N VAL A 63 -1.92 6.65 11.32
CA VAL A 63 -0.56 6.22 11.65
C VAL A 63 0.26 5.81 10.42
N LEU A 64 -0.39 5.30 9.37
CA LEU A 64 0.25 4.87 8.13
C LEU A 64 0.52 6.03 7.16
N VAL A 65 -0.35 7.05 7.20
CA VAL A 65 -0.25 8.24 6.33
C VAL A 65 0.60 9.34 6.98
N ALA A 66 0.81 9.28 8.30
CA ALA A 66 1.65 10.25 9.00
C ALA A 66 3.07 10.27 8.39
N PRO A 67 3.62 11.47 8.10
CA PRO A 67 4.99 11.58 7.63
C PRO A 67 5.93 10.97 8.68
N ALA A 68 6.93 10.21 8.22
CA ALA A 68 7.89 9.56 9.09
C ALA A 68 8.41 10.55 10.15
N PRO A 69 8.50 10.14 11.43
CA PRO A 69 9.02 11.02 12.46
C PRO A 69 10.40 11.50 12.04
N LYS A 70 10.58 12.82 11.94
CA LYS A 70 11.87 13.41 11.61
C LYS A 70 12.88 12.89 12.64
N PRO A 71 14.06 12.39 12.23
CA PRO A 71 15.07 11.98 13.18
C PRO A 71 15.37 13.18 14.09
N THR A 72 15.01 13.05 15.36
CA THR A 72 15.26 14.05 16.38
C THR A 72 16.77 14.19 16.45
N THR A 73 17.30 15.27 15.87
CA THR A 73 18.69 15.66 16.12
C THR A 73 18.75 16.03 17.59
N SER A 74 19.14 15.08 18.44
CA SER A 74 19.54 15.35 19.82
C SER A 74 20.84 16.16 19.74
N GLY A 75 20.68 17.46 19.57
CA GLY A 75 21.75 18.44 19.71
C GLY A 75 21.83 18.86 21.17
N GLN A 76 23.00 18.55 21.75
CA GLN A 76 23.53 18.92 23.08
C GLN A 76 23.09 18.06 24.26
#